data_AF-A0AAV0XG30-F1
#
_entry.id   AF-A0AAV0XG30-F1
#
_cell.length_a   1.000
_cell.length_b   1.000
_cell.length_c   1.000
_cell.angle_alpha   90.00
_cell.angle_beta   90.00
_cell.angle_gamma   90.00
#
_symmetry.space_group_name_H-M   'P 1'
#
loop_
_entity.id
_entity.type
_entity.pdbx_description
1 polymer ?
#
loop_
_entity_poly.entity_id
_entity_poly.type
_entity_poly.pdbx_seq_one_letter_code
_entity_poly.pdbx_strand_id
1 'polypeptide(L)'
;MHFSGCKYRTLLSIKRIFCRFFEMPFYAVIFRTSKAGAIAKNWEEARGLRDATPNSYAKKFDTKIEAEKYIKDFKFVIMANTQSTNDHFKGVKRKRSDNPLYPISSVKDHIKKIKMAFSDLRVAVLSFSGLSPTCADQLKILNDEVIGKLHEILNVNETESIEDLSLVATTNTPLNKNLTCSSNIDAFDGTNLLPSELESAKKSFTFNEKNQVVVYTDGACSSNGQKGASAGAGVWFGNDHPLNLSIKVPGTQTNNNAEIFSTIKAIERVYSTGLTRISIHTDSDFVIKSVNEWMPRWLSKGWKTSAGAEVKNKEMFMILNKRIQSMDSVSWTYVPGHKGITGNEEADKLARIGAKM
;
A
#
# COMPACT_ATOMS: atom_id res chain seq x y z
N MET A 1 28.83 -8.90 -19.69
CA MET A 1 28.88 -8.97 -18.22
C MET A 1 28.59 -7.59 -17.65
N HIS A 2 27.41 -7.35 -17.07
CA HIS A 2 27.17 -6.37 -15.98
C HIS A 2 25.72 -6.53 -15.52
N PHE A 3 25.55 -7.37 -14.49
CA PHE A 3 24.32 -7.54 -13.71
C PHE A 3 24.50 -6.72 -12.42
N SER A 4 23.75 -5.64 -12.22
CA SER A 4 23.61 -4.98 -10.91
C SER A 4 22.44 -3.98 -10.94
N GLY A 5 21.37 -4.27 -10.20
CA GLY A 5 20.25 -3.32 -10.01
C GLY A 5 18.94 -4.01 -9.65
N CYS A 6 18.61 -5.11 -10.34
CA CYS A 6 17.34 -5.82 -10.13
C CYS A 6 17.33 -6.69 -8.87
N LYS A 7 18.49 -7.18 -8.41
CA LYS A 7 18.58 -8.05 -7.22
C LYS A 7 18.34 -7.32 -5.88
N TYR A 8 18.57 -6.00 -5.79
CA TYR A 8 18.47 -5.27 -4.52
C TYR A 8 17.02 -4.87 -4.17
N ARG A 9 16.16 -4.57 -5.17
CA ARG A 9 14.78 -4.09 -4.94
C ARG A 9 13.79 -5.20 -4.56
N THR A 10 13.99 -6.42 -5.07
CA THR A 10 13.17 -7.59 -4.72
C THR A 10 13.46 -8.04 -3.29
N LEU A 11 14.73 -7.99 -2.87
CA LEU A 11 15.13 -8.22 -1.48
C LEU A 11 14.56 -7.17 -0.51
N LEU A 12 14.46 -5.89 -0.91
CA LEU A 12 13.80 -4.84 -0.10
C LEU A 12 12.28 -5.04 0.03
N SER A 13 11.63 -5.59 -1.00
CA SER A 13 10.19 -5.89 -0.99
C SER A 13 9.88 -7.14 -0.17
N ILE A 14 10.71 -8.17 -0.27
CA ILE A 14 10.66 -9.36 0.59
C ILE A 14 11.00 -8.97 2.04
N LYS A 15 11.98 -8.09 2.26
CA LYS A 15 12.30 -7.53 3.59
C LYS A 15 11.15 -6.70 4.14
N ARG A 16 10.40 -5.94 3.32
CA ARG A 16 9.17 -5.22 3.74
C ARG A 16 8.01 -6.16 4.06
N ILE A 17 7.86 -7.26 3.32
CA ILE A 17 6.85 -8.30 3.59
C ILE A 17 7.21 -9.09 4.86
N PHE A 18 8.48 -9.44 5.04
CA PHE A 18 9.01 -10.03 6.27
C PHE A 18 8.92 -9.05 7.45
N CYS A 19 9.23 -7.76 7.27
CA CYS A 19 9.05 -6.74 8.32
C CYS A 19 7.59 -6.62 8.73
N ARG A 20 6.62 -6.60 7.80
CA ARG A 20 5.19 -6.63 8.14
C ARG A 20 4.75 -7.87 8.91
N PHE A 21 5.39 -9.02 8.69
CA PHE A 21 5.06 -10.28 9.37
C PHE A 21 5.83 -10.51 10.69
N PHE A 22 6.98 -9.86 10.87
CA PHE A 22 7.84 -9.94 12.07
C PHE A 22 7.87 -8.64 12.89
N GLU A 23 7.05 -7.64 12.60
CA GLU A 23 7.12 -6.34 13.26
C GLU A 23 6.76 -6.44 14.74
N MET A 24 7.80 -6.61 15.56
CA MET A 24 7.83 -6.24 16.95
C MET A 24 7.53 -4.74 17.02
N PRO A 25 6.39 -4.32 17.58
CA PRO A 25 6.07 -2.91 17.65
C PRO A 25 7.01 -2.18 18.61
N PHE A 26 7.56 -1.03 18.19
CA PHE A 26 8.38 -0.19 19.05
C PHE A 26 7.48 0.73 19.88
N TYR A 27 7.74 0.83 21.18
CA TYR A 27 7.00 1.70 22.08
C TYR A 27 7.92 2.75 22.66
N ALA A 28 7.61 4.02 22.43
CA ALA A 28 8.25 5.11 23.17
C ALA A 28 7.50 5.32 24.49
N VAL A 29 8.21 5.17 25.60
CA VAL A 29 7.70 5.47 26.95
C VAL A 29 8.29 6.79 27.39
N ILE A 30 7.44 7.73 27.75
CA ILE A 30 7.82 9.08 28.19
C ILE A 30 7.65 9.18 29.70
N PHE A 31 8.72 9.52 30.41
CA PHE A 31 8.76 9.74 31.84
C PHE A 31 8.70 11.24 32.13
N ARG A 32 7.51 11.75 32.48
CA ARG A 32 7.33 13.19 32.75
C ARG A 32 8.12 13.67 33.96
N THR A 33 8.23 12.84 35.00
CA THR A 33 8.92 13.17 36.26
C THR A 33 10.43 13.30 36.08
N SER A 34 11.06 12.43 35.30
CA SER A 34 12.49 12.44 35.03
C SER A 34 12.88 13.15 33.73
N LYS A 35 11.91 13.74 33.01
CA LYS A 35 12.10 14.40 31.70
C LYS A 35 12.88 13.52 30.71
N ALA A 36 12.67 12.21 30.78
CA ALA A 36 13.37 11.20 30.00
C ALA A 36 12.39 10.35 29.20
N GLY A 37 12.92 9.49 28.32
CA GLY A 37 12.12 8.48 27.64
C GLY A 37 12.95 7.26 27.31
N ALA A 38 12.27 6.12 27.17
CA ALA A 38 12.85 4.82 26.85
C ALA A 38 12.09 4.17 25.70
N ILE A 39 12.75 3.23 25.01
CA ILE A 39 12.15 2.44 23.95
C ILE A 39 11.98 1.03 24.45
N ALA A 40 10.75 0.55 24.42
CA ALA A 40 10.42 -0.83 24.69
C ALA A 40 10.21 -1.59 23.37
N LYS A 41 10.67 -2.84 23.35
CA LYS A 41 10.62 -3.75 22.20
C LYS A 41 9.27 -4.46 22.07
N ASN A 42 8.47 -4.44 23.13
CA ASN A 42 7.12 -4.97 23.15
C ASN A 42 6.23 -4.20 24.14
N TRP A 43 4.94 -4.51 24.14
CA TRP A 43 3.96 -3.82 24.96
C TRP A 43 4.11 -4.10 26.46
N GLU A 44 4.56 -5.28 26.86
CA GLU A 44 4.71 -5.66 28.26
C GLU A 44 5.83 -4.85 28.93
N GLU A 45 6.97 -4.73 28.25
CA GLU A 45 8.08 -3.87 28.65
C GLU A 45 7.63 -2.40 28.70
N ALA A 46 6.88 -1.94 27.70
CA ALA A 46 6.37 -0.56 27.66
C ALA A 46 5.42 -0.27 28.82
N ARG A 47 4.54 -1.23 29.13
CA ARG A 47 3.58 -1.16 30.24
C ARG A 47 4.31 -1.17 31.59
N GLY A 48 5.29 -2.05 31.78
CA GLY A 48 6.09 -2.12 33.01
C GLY A 48 6.82 -0.80 33.29
N LEU A 49 7.49 -0.25 32.27
CA LEU A 49 8.17 1.05 32.39
C LEU A 49 7.20 2.19 32.72
N ARG A 50 6.03 2.21 32.05
CA ARG A 50 4.99 3.21 32.32
C ARG A 50 4.47 3.07 33.75
N ASP A 51 4.04 1.88 34.14
CA ASP A 51 3.34 1.68 35.42
C ASP A 51 4.28 1.83 36.62
N ALA A 52 5.59 1.63 36.44
CA ALA A 52 6.62 1.90 37.46
C ALA A 52 6.87 3.40 37.72
N THR A 53 6.39 4.31 36.87
CA THR A 53 6.70 5.75 36.96
C THR A 53 5.44 6.62 36.96
N PRO A 54 5.23 7.49 37.96
CA PRO A 54 4.06 8.37 38.00
C PRO A 54 4.00 9.32 36.79
N ASN A 55 2.80 9.52 36.23
CA ASN A 55 2.52 10.43 35.11
C ASN A 55 3.26 10.13 33.79
N SER A 56 3.70 8.89 33.59
CA SER A 56 4.29 8.45 32.32
C SER A 56 3.22 8.01 31.31
N TYR A 57 3.57 7.99 30.03
CA TYR A 57 2.70 7.48 28.97
C TYR A 57 3.52 6.79 27.87
N ALA A 58 2.91 5.80 27.22
CA ALA A 58 3.54 5.01 26.16
C ALA A 58 2.81 5.22 24.83
N LYS A 59 3.56 5.34 23.72
CA LYS A 59 3.02 5.46 22.37
C LYS A 59 3.71 4.45 21.43
N LYS A 60 2.91 3.79 20.60
CA LYS A 60 3.37 2.78 19.63
C LYS A 60 3.81 3.44 18.32
N PHE A 61 4.86 2.91 17.71
CA PHE A 61 5.42 3.32 16.42
C PHE A 61 5.76 2.10 15.56
N ASP A 62 5.72 2.30 14.25
CA ASP A 62 6.02 1.25 13.27
C ASP A 62 7.55 1.09 13.11
N THR A 63 8.32 2.14 13.38
CA THR A 63 9.79 2.10 13.34
C THR A 63 10.44 2.60 14.63
N LYS A 64 11.62 2.05 14.94
CA LYS A 64 12.46 2.51 16.06
C LYS A 64 12.85 3.98 15.92
N ILE A 65 13.12 4.42 14.70
CA ILE A 65 13.55 5.78 14.38
C ILE A 65 12.44 6.79 14.73
N GLU A 66 11.18 6.47 14.44
CA GLU A 66 10.04 7.32 14.81
C GLU A 66 9.84 7.39 16.32
N ALA A 67 10.02 6.26 17.02
CA ALA A 67 9.97 6.22 18.49
C ALA A 67 11.12 7.06 19.12
N GLU A 68 12.34 6.96 18.61
CA GLU A 68 13.52 7.74 19.02
C GLU A 68 13.29 9.23 18.80
N LYS A 69 12.80 9.60 17.61
CA LYS A 69 12.47 10.99 17.25
C LYS A 69 11.41 11.55 18.19
N TYR A 70 10.36 10.78 18.49
CA TYR A 70 9.30 11.20 19.41
C TYR A 70 9.82 11.49 20.84
N ILE A 71 10.75 10.68 21.34
CA ILE A 71 11.40 10.91 22.65
C ILE A 71 12.28 12.16 22.61
N LYS A 72 13.02 12.36 21.52
CA LYS A 72 13.90 13.53 21.33
C LYS A 72 13.11 14.83 21.25
N ASP A 73 12.03 14.85 20.47
CA ASP A 73 11.14 16.01 20.33
C ASP A 73 10.48 16.35 21.67
N PHE A 74 10.08 15.34 22.46
CA PHE A 74 9.56 15.56 23.81
C PHE A 74 10.59 16.21 24.75
N LYS A 75 11.86 15.75 24.73
CA LYS A 75 12.94 16.36 25.52
C LYS A 75 13.13 17.83 25.14
N PHE A 76 13.06 18.16 23.86
CA PHE A 76 13.23 19.53 23.37
C PHE A 76 12.07 20.45 23.81
N VAL A 77 10.82 19.96 23.73
CA VAL A 77 9.63 20.69 24.19
C VAL A 77 9.68 20.98 25.70
N ILE A 78 10.16 20.03 26.50
CA ILE A 78 10.35 20.24 27.94
C ILE A 78 11.44 21.28 28.20
N MET A 79 12.59 21.21 27.53
CA MET A 79 13.69 22.16 27.74
C MET A 79 13.29 23.59 27.38
N ALA A 80 12.56 23.79 26.28
CA ALA A 80 12.05 25.09 25.86
C ALA A 80 11.03 25.68 26.86
N ASN A 81 10.17 24.85 27.45
CA ASN A 81 9.16 25.29 28.42
C ASN A 81 9.70 25.47 29.86
N THR A 82 10.97 25.15 30.14
CA THR A 82 11.57 25.44 31.47
C THR A 82 12.06 26.88 31.62
N GLN A 83 12.00 27.70 30.56
CA GLN A 83 12.34 29.14 30.58
C GLN A 83 11.10 30.05 30.66
N SER A 84 9.90 29.49 30.72
CA SER A 84 8.66 30.26 30.87
C SER A 84 7.75 29.56 31.88
N THR A 85 7.28 30.33 32.85
CA THR A 85 6.54 29.88 34.03
C THR A 85 5.29 29.06 33.71
N ASN A 86 5.06 28.05 34.56
CA ASN A 86 3.79 27.41 34.91
C ASN A 86 2.58 27.68 34.01
N ASP A 87 2.18 26.70 33.19
CA ASP A 87 0.76 26.57 32.89
C ASP A 87 0.27 25.13 32.68
N HIS A 88 -0.94 24.90 33.21
CA HIS A 88 -1.60 23.62 33.39
C HIS A 88 -2.13 23.01 32.07
N PHE A 89 -1.57 21.87 31.64
CA PHE A 89 -2.21 20.99 30.66
C PHE A 89 -3.10 19.95 31.33
N LYS A 90 -4.40 20.26 31.47
CA LYS A 90 -5.45 19.28 31.85
C LYS A 90 -5.69 18.31 30.69
N GLY A 91 -5.26 17.05 30.85
CA GLY A 91 -5.60 15.95 29.96
C GLY A 91 -7.04 15.48 30.17
N VAL A 92 -7.81 15.39 29.08
CA VAL A 92 -9.16 14.82 29.06
C VAL A 92 -9.09 13.33 29.40
N LYS A 93 -9.70 12.92 30.52
CA LYS A 93 -9.89 11.51 30.90
C LYS A 93 -11.00 10.91 30.03
N ARG A 94 -10.70 9.91 29.19
CA ARG A 94 -11.72 9.01 28.61
C ARG A 94 -11.87 7.77 29.51
N LYS A 95 -13.13 7.44 29.84
CA LYS A 95 -13.53 6.25 30.63
C LYS A 95 -13.07 4.95 29.94
N ARG A 96 -12.58 3.99 30.74
CA ARG A 96 -12.34 2.60 30.34
C ARG A 96 -13.66 1.93 29.99
N SER A 97 -13.73 1.28 28.83
CA SER A 97 -14.65 0.16 28.61
C SER A 97 -13.90 -1.12 28.95
N ASP A 98 -14.39 -1.87 29.92
CA ASP A 98 -13.89 -3.20 30.23
C ASP A 98 -14.15 -4.11 29.03
N ASN A 99 -13.10 -4.72 28.49
CA ASN A 99 -13.21 -5.77 27.49
C ASN A 99 -12.38 -6.98 27.96
N PRO A 100 -12.86 -8.22 27.79
CA PRO A 100 -12.28 -9.40 28.45
C PRO A 100 -10.87 -9.73 27.95
N LEU A 101 -10.06 -10.35 28.82
CA LEU A 101 -8.77 -10.93 28.46
C LEU A 101 -8.93 -11.90 27.27
N TYR A 102 -8.27 -11.62 26.15
CA TYR A 102 -8.02 -12.62 25.11
C TYR A 102 -6.89 -13.57 25.56
N PRO A 103 -7.02 -14.90 25.37
CA PRO A 103 -5.95 -15.83 25.69
C PRO A 103 -4.76 -15.63 24.76
N ILE A 104 -3.55 -15.66 25.33
CA ILE A 104 -2.28 -15.62 24.62
C ILE A 104 -2.22 -16.88 23.75
N SER A 105 -2.24 -16.75 22.42
CA SER A 105 -2.11 -17.90 21.52
C SER A 105 -0.72 -18.51 21.66
N SER A 106 -0.67 -19.84 21.86
CA SER A 106 0.56 -20.59 22.08
C SER A 106 1.53 -20.46 20.91
N VAL A 107 2.84 -20.59 21.18
CA VAL A 107 3.90 -20.64 20.14
C VAL A 107 3.56 -21.66 19.05
N LYS A 108 2.89 -22.78 19.42
CA LYS A 108 2.40 -23.79 18.47
C LYS A 108 1.36 -23.25 17.47
N ASP A 109 0.49 -22.32 17.88
CA ASP A 109 -0.51 -21.71 16.99
C ASP A 109 0.12 -20.72 16.01
N HIS A 110 1.17 -20.01 16.43
CA HIS A 110 1.94 -19.16 15.53
C HIS A 110 2.71 -19.98 14.50
N ILE A 111 3.33 -21.09 14.91
CA ILE A 111 4.00 -22.01 13.99
C ILE A 111 3.01 -22.60 12.98
N LYS A 112 1.79 -22.97 13.41
CA LYS A 112 0.74 -23.46 12.51
C LYS A 112 0.32 -22.43 11.48
N LYS A 113 0.13 -21.16 11.90
CA LYS A 113 -0.22 -20.05 11.00
C LYS A 113 0.88 -19.76 9.98
N ILE A 114 2.15 -19.82 10.39
CA ILE A 114 3.30 -19.67 9.49
C ILE A 114 3.29 -20.79 8.44
N LYS A 115 3.16 -22.05 8.86
CA LYS A 115 3.11 -23.19 7.93
C LYS A 115 1.96 -23.08 6.91
N MET A 116 0.77 -22.64 7.34
CA MET A 116 -0.37 -22.43 6.44
C MET A 116 -0.11 -21.31 5.41
N ALA A 117 0.41 -20.16 5.85
CA ALA A 117 0.70 -19.04 4.96
C ALA A 117 1.72 -19.37 3.86
N PHE A 118 2.72 -20.21 4.17
CA PHE A 118 3.69 -20.68 3.19
C PHE A 118 3.14 -21.77 2.26
N SER A 119 2.23 -22.63 2.74
CA SER A 119 1.49 -23.56 1.89
C SER A 119 0.64 -22.80 0.86
N ASP A 120 -0.04 -21.75 1.30
CA ASP A 120 -0.87 -20.89 0.42
C ASP A 120 0.01 -20.15 -0.61
N LEU A 121 1.20 -19.68 -0.20
CA LEU A 121 2.17 -19.09 -1.12
C LEU A 121 2.67 -20.09 -2.17
N ARG A 122 2.93 -21.34 -1.77
CA ARG A 122 3.34 -22.42 -2.69
C ARG A 122 2.24 -22.73 -3.70
N VAL A 123 0.99 -22.84 -3.25
CA VAL A 123 -0.18 -23.04 -4.13
C VAL A 123 -0.34 -21.85 -5.09
N ALA A 124 -0.17 -20.63 -4.60
CA ALA A 124 -0.23 -19.42 -5.41
C ALA A 124 0.91 -19.32 -6.44
N VAL A 125 2.09 -19.87 -6.14
CA VAL A 125 3.21 -19.95 -7.10
C VAL A 125 2.96 -21.04 -8.14
N LEU A 126 2.42 -22.19 -7.74
CA LEU A 126 2.09 -23.30 -8.64
C LEU A 126 0.91 -22.99 -9.59
N SER A 127 0.03 -22.06 -9.21
CA SER A 127 -1.06 -21.59 -10.08
C SER A 127 -0.62 -20.60 -11.15
N PHE A 128 0.65 -20.17 -11.18
CA PHE A 128 1.26 -19.44 -12.31
C PHE A 128 1.69 -20.43 -13.42
N SER A 129 0.74 -21.10 -14.06
CA SER A 129 1.01 -21.88 -15.28
C SER A 129 1.09 -20.93 -16.50
N GLY A 130 2.31 -20.47 -16.78
CA GLY A 130 2.63 -19.62 -17.95
C GLY A 130 4.06 -19.06 -17.98
N LEU A 131 4.87 -19.32 -16.96
CA LEU A 131 6.28 -18.91 -16.92
C LEU A 131 7.17 -19.88 -17.71
N SER A 132 8.19 -19.34 -18.39
CA SER A 132 9.26 -20.13 -19.02
C SER A 132 9.80 -21.18 -18.03
N PRO A 133 10.15 -22.41 -18.48
CA PRO A 133 10.67 -23.48 -17.61
C PRO A 133 11.80 -23.00 -16.69
N THR A 134 12.69 -22.16 -17.23
CA THR A 134 13.82 -21.56 -16.49
C THR A 134 13.41 -20.64 -15.35
N CYS A 135 12.26 -19.98 -15.44
CA CYS A 135 11.78 -19.06 -14.41
C CYS A 135 11.04 -19.81 -13.29
N ALA A 136 10.30 -20.87 -13.64
CA ALA A 136 9.71 -21.78 -12.65
C ALA A 136 10.79 -22.50 -11.84
N ASP A 137 11.87 -22.96 -12.49
CA ASP A 137 13.00 -23.59 -11.81
C ASP A 137 13.75 -22.62 -10.90
N GLN A 138 13.96 -21.37 -11.33
CA GLN A 138 14.57 -20.33 -10.49
C GLN A 138 13.70 -19.94 -9.28
N LEU A 139 12.39 -19.89 -9.45
CA LEU A 139 11.44 -19.65 -8.35
C LEU A 139 11.39 -20.81 -7.37
N LYS A 140 11.48 -22.05 -7.86
CA LYS A 140 11.54 -23.25 -7.03
C LYS A 140 12.80 -23.27 -6.17
N ILE A 141 13.97 -23.00 -6.78
CA ILE A 141 15.25 -22.90 -6.07
C ILE A 141 15.20 -21.80 -5.00
N LEU A 142 14.64 -20.62 -5.32
CA LEU A 142 14.52 -19.52 -4.35
C LEU A 142 13.61 -19.89 -3.18
N ASN A 143 12.52 -20.61 -3.43
CA ASN A 143 11.62 -21.09 -2.39
C ASN A 143 12.29 -22.13 -1.49
N ASP A 144 13.01 -23.08 -2.07
CA ASP A 144 13.74 -24.12 -1.33
C ASP A 144 14.87 -23.51 -0.47
N GLU A 145 15.54 -22.47 -0.96
CA GLU A 145 16.59 -21.75 -0.23
C GLU A 145 16.03 -20.90 0.93
N VAL A 146 14.86 -20.28 0.74
CA VAL A 146 14.13 -19.55 1.80
C VAL A 146 13.61 -20.51 2.86
N ILE A 147 13.05 -21.66 2.45
CA ILE A 147 12.60 -22.72 3.37
C ILE A 147 13.80 -23.28 4.14
N GLY A 148 14.92 -23.56 3.48
CA GLY A 148 16.14 -24.04 4.12
C GLY A 148 16.67 -23.08 5.19
N LYS A 149 16.72 -21.77 4.88
CA LYS A 149 17.09 -20.74 5.86
C LYS A 149 16.11 -20.60 7.00
N LEU A 150 14.81 -20.81 6.77
CA LEU A 150 13.82 -20.83 7.84
C LEU A 150 14.00 -22.04 8.75
N HIS A 151 14.31 -23.22 8.20
CA HIS A 151 14.65 -24.40 9.00
C HIS A 151 15.92 -24.18 9.85
N GLU A 152 16.93 -23.52 9.29
CA GLU A 152 18.17 -23.15 9.98
C GLU A 152 17.93 -22.09 11.07
N ILE A 153 17.15 -21.05 10.79
CA ILE A 153 16.83 -19.96 11.73
C ILE A 153 15.94 -20.45 12.88
N LEU A 154 15.00 -21.36 12.59
CA LEU A 154 14.04 -21.81 13.58
C LEU A 154 14.65 -22.83 14.54
N ASN A 155 15.73 -23.54 14.17
CA ASN A 155 16.49 -24.52 14.96
C ASN A 155 15.73 -25.09 16.17
N VAL A 156 14.52 -25.62 15.92
CA VAL A 156 13.73 -26.28 16.95
C VAL A 156 14.28 -27.70 17.01
N ASN A 157 15.29 -27.89 17.85
CA ASN A 157 15.54 -29.18 18.47
C ASN A 157 14.35 -29.50 19.40
N GLU A 158 13.22 -29.85 18.81
CA GLU A 158 12.27 -30.77 19.44
C GLU A 158 12.11 -31.92 18.45
N THR A 159 12.77 -33.01 18.78
CA THR A 159 12.66 -34.32 18.16
C THR A 159 11.23 -34.83 18.29
N GLU A 160 10.34 -34.48 17.37
CA GLU A 160 9.13 -35.27 17.09
C GLU A 160 8.95 -35.42 15.57
N SER A 161 9.44 -36.57 15.10
CA SER A 161 9.18 -37.29 13.84
C SER A 161 8.59 -36.53 12.65
N ILE A 162 9.43 -36.22 11.66
CA ILE A 162 9.03 -35.95 10.28
C ILE A 162 9.09 -37.27 9.51
N GLU A 163 8.02 -38.06 9.52
CA GLU A 163 7.86 -39.17 8.57
C GLU A 163 6.52 -39.13 7.79
N ASP A 164 5.61 -38.18 8.08
CA ASP A 164 4.23 -38.25 7.55
C ASP A 164 3.87 -37.29 6.41
N LEU A 165 4.85 -36.72 5.69
CA LEU A 165 4.57 -35.73 4.63
C LEU A 165 5.03 -36.12 3.22
N SER A 166 5.53 -37.34 3.02
CA SER A 166 5.93 -37.84 1.69
C SER A 166 4.81 -38.53 0.90
N LEU A 167 3.62 -38.70 1.48
CA LEU A 167 2.58 -39.57 0.92
C LEU A 167 1.30 -38.86 0.47
N VAL A 168 1.39 -37.77 -0.30
CA VAL A 168 0.23 -37.28 -1.08
C VAL A 168 0.71 -36.70 -2.41
N ALA A 169 1.29 -37.53 -3.26
CA ALA A 169 1.65 -37.14 -4.62
C ALA A 169 1.54 -38.31 -5.60
N THR A 170 0.43 -39.04 -5.59
CA THR A 170 0.08 -39.96 -6.68
C THR A 170 -1.43 -40.16 -6.70
N THR A 171 -2.12 -39.50 -7.64
CA THR A 171 -3.11 -40.13 -8.54
C THR A 171 -3.56 -39.11 -9.59
N ASN A 172 -3.59 -39.60 -10.82
CA ASN A 172 -3.85 -38.88 -12.06
C ASN A 172 -5.34 -38.51 -12.25
N THR A 173 -5.55 -37.78 -13.37
CA THR A 173 -6.72 -37.81 -14.29
C THR A 173 -7.82 -36.72 -14.14
N PRO A 174 -8.61 -36.41 -15.20
CA PRO A 174 -8.34 -35.31 -16.15
C PRO A 174 -9.52 -34.31 -16.33
N LEU A 175 -9.26 -33.25 -17.11
CA LEU A 175 -10.23 -32.39 -17.83
C LEU A 175 -11.18 -31.50 -16.99
N ASN A 176 -11.09 -30.17 -17.17
CA ASN A 176 -12.23 -29.46 -17.76
C ASN A 176 -11.84 -28.15 -18.44
N LYS A 177 -12.38 -27.98 -19.65
CA LYS A 177 -12.35 -26.75 -20.46
C LYS A 177 -13.31 -25.73 -19.86
N ASN A 178 -13.03 -24.46 -20.18
CA ASN A 178 -13.84 -23.26 -19.95
C ASN A 178 -13.78 -22.68 -18.54
N LEU A 179 -12.94 -21.66 -18.36
CA LEU A 179 -13.27 -20.45 -17.59
C LEU A 179 -12.36 -19.33 -18.10
N THR A 180 -12.95 -18.35 -18.80
CA THR A 180 -12.27 -17.15 -19.27
C THR A 180 -11.81 -16.31 -18.09
N CYS A 181 -10.50 -16.08 -17.98
CA CYS A 181 -9.86 -15.30 -16.92
C CYS A 181 -10.05 -13.80 -17.16
N SER A 182 -10.74 -13.12 -16.23
CA SER A 182 -10.80 -11.67 -16.16
C SER A 182 -9.42 -11.09 -15.86
N SER A 183 -9.12 -10.00 -16.57
CA SER A 183 -7.84 -9.31 -16.76
C SER A 183 -7.07 -8.93 -15.49
N ASN A 184 -5.75 -9.09 -15.55
CA ASN A 184 -4.72 -8.65 -14.61
C ASN A 184 -4.71 -7.12 -14.35
N ILE A 185 -5.63 -6.58 -13.56
CA ILE A 185 -5.63 -5.14 -13.15
C ILE A 185 -4.61 -4.87 -12.02
N ASP A 186 -4.16 -5.90 -11.30
CA ASP A 186 -3.28 -5.73 -10.14
C ASP A 186 -1.80 -5.49 -10.46
N ALA A 187 -1.36 -5.85 -11.66
CA ALA A 187 0.00 -5.62 -12.11
C ALA A 187 0.27 -4.12 -12.24
N PHE A 188 1.43 -3.66 -11.78
CA PHE A 188 1.88 -2.31 -12.05
C PHE A 188 2.16 -2.21 -13.54
N ASP A 189 1.31 -1.49 -14.26
CA ASP A 189 1.43 -1.36 -15.71
C ASP A 189 2.68 -0.53 -16.03
N GLY A 190 3.73 -1.23 -16.47
CA GLY A 190 4.98 -0.61 -16.86
C GLY A 190 4.76 0.31 -18.06
N THR A 191 5.49 1.42 -18.12
CA THR A 191 5.54 2.21 -19.34
C THR A 191 6.27 1.41 -20.42
N ASN A 192 5.77 1.38 -21.66
CA ASN A 192 6.49 0.82 -22.81
C ASN A 192 7.69 1.69 -23.26
N LEU A 193 8.05 2.71 -22.48
CA LEU A 193 9.16 3.62 -22.78
C LEU A 193 10.51 2.97 -22.49
N LEU A 194 11.49 3.26 -23.34
CA LEU A 194 12.89 2.92 -23.12
C LEU A 194 13.45 3.69 -21.91
N PRO A 195 14.51 3.19 -21.24
CA PRO A 195 15.11 3.88 -20.10
C PRO A 195 15.53 5.33 -20.37
N SER A 196 16.03 5.62 -21.58
CA SER A 196 16.41 6.98 -22.00
C SER A 196 15.20 7.91 -22.11
N GLU A 197 14.07 7.41 -22.60
CA GLU A 197 12.82 8.15 -22.73
C GLU A 197 12.21 8.41 -21.35
N LEU A 198 12.33 7.46 -20.43
CA LEU A 198 11.89 7.60 -19.05
C LEU A 198 12.69 8.68 -18.30
N GLU A 199 14.01 8.72 -18.50
CA GLU A 199 14.85 9.79 -17.93
C GLU A 199 14.55 11.16 -18.55
N SER A 200 14.22 11.21 -19.85
CA SER A 200 13.76 12.44 -20.49
C SER A 200 12.41 12.89 -19.93
N ALA A 201 11.46 11.96 -19.79
CA ALA A 201 10.14 12.21 -19.22
C ALA A 201 10.23 12.75 -17.78
N LYS A 202 11.14 12.18 -16.99
CA LYS A 202 11.38 12.61 -15.61
C LYS A 202 11.85 14.06 -15.52
N LYS A 203 12.64 14.52 -16.49
CA LYS A 203 13.13 15.91 -16.57
C LYS A 203 12.07 16.89 -17.09
N SER A 204 11.06 16.42 -17.82
CA SER A 204 9.99 17.24 -18.38
C SER A 204 8.78 17.43 -17.47
N PHE A 205 8.74 16.79 -16.30
CA PHE A 205 7.66 17.01 -15.34
C PHE A 205 7.64 18.45 -14.82
N THR A 206 6.42 18.98 -14.64
CA THR A 206 6.21 20.19 -13.84
C THR A 206 6.13 19.81 -12.36
N PHE A 207 6.85 20.53 -11.51
CA PHE A 207 6.85 20.33 -10.06
C PHE A 207 6.23 21.53 -9.35
N ASN A 208 5.45 21.28 -8.29
CA ASN A 208 4.95 22.34 -7.40
C ASN A 208 6.00 22.75 -6.35
N GLU A 209 5.67 23.73 -5.50
CA GLU A 209 6.52 24.25 -4.42
C GLU A 209 6.91 23.21 -3.36
N LYS A 210 6.19 22.08 -3.29
CA LYS A 210 6.46 20.95 -2.39
C LYS A 210 7.26 19.83 -3.04
N ASN A 211 7.82 20.10 -4.22
CA ASN A 211 8.55 19.15 -5.05
C ASN A 211 7.72 17.89 -5.34
N GLN A 212 6.47 18.09 -5.75
CA GLN A 212 5.57 17.03 -6.20
C GLN A 212 5.31 17.19 -7.70
N VAL A 213 5.30 16.08 -8.43
CA VAL A 213 4.90 16.07 -9.85
C VAL A 213 3.44 16.50 -9.96
N VAL A 214 3.18 17.57 -10.70
CA VAL A 214 1.83 18.03 -11.00
C VAL A 214 1.26 17.22 -12.15
N VAL A 215 0.07 16.66 -11.96
CA VAL A 215 -0.64 15.88 -12.97
C VAL A 215 -2.11 16.23 -12.95
N TYR A 216 -2.74 16.25 -14.12
CA TYR A 216 -4.18 16.39 -14.29
C TYR A 216 -4.77 15.04 -14.72
N THR A 217 -5.90 14.67 -14.12
CA THR A 217 -6.58 13.40 -14.41
C THR A 217 -8.06 13.63 -14.60
N ASP A 218 -8.64 12.94 -15.58
CA ASP A 218 -10.06 13.00 -15.87
C ASP A 218 -10.59 11.62 -16.32
N GLY A 219 -11.87 11.37 -16.06
CA GLY A 219 -12.59 10.19 -16.51
C GLY A 219 -13.84 10.56 -17.27
N ALA A 220 -13.97 10.04 -18.49
CA ALA A 220 -15.14 10.27 -19.33
C ALA A 220 -15.90 8.97 -19.58
N CYS A 221 -17.22 8.99 -19.49
CA CYS A 221 -18.07 7.86 -19.89
C CYS A 221 -19.21 8.32 -20.81
N SER A 222 -19.14 7.91 -22.07
CA SER A 222 -20.26 8.04 -23.01
C SER A 222 -21.39 7.09 -22.62
N SER A 223 -22.65 7.52 -22.76
CA SER A 223 -23.83 6.72 -22.45
C SER A 223 -23.82 6.13 -21.02
N ASN A 224 -23.30 6.88 -20.05
CA ASN A 224 -23.15 6.42 -18.66
C ASN A 224 -24.49 5.92 -18.07
N GLY A 225 -24.51 4.69 -17.56
CA GLY A 225 -25.72 4.06 -17.02
C GLY A 225 -26.70 3.52 -18.07
N GLN A 226 -26.37 3.61 -19.35
CA GLN A 226 -27.18 3.11 -20.47
C GLN A 226 -26.46 2.00 -21.24
N LYS A 227 -27.21 1.30 -22.10
CA LYS A 227 -26.63 0.30 -23.01
C LYS A 227 -25.65 0.98 -23.96
N GLY A 228 -24.48 0.37 -24.16
CA GLY A 228 -23.41 0.95 -24.98
C GLY A 228 -22.54 1.96 -24.23
N ALA A 229 -22.61 2.01 -22.89
CA ALA A 229 -21.67 2.80 -22.10
C ALA A 229 -20.22 2.46 -22.44
N SER A 230 -19.40 3.49 -22.66
CA SER A 230 -17.97 3.34 -22.94
C SER A 230 -17.19 4.41 -22.20
N ALA A 231 -16.25 3.95 -21.36
CA ALA A 231 -15.50 4.76 -20.42
C ALA A 231 -14.01 4.82 -20.81
N GLY A 232 -13.42 5.99 -20.64
CA GLY A 232 -12.02 6.27 -20.93
C GLY A 232 -11.38 7.12 -19.84
N ALA A 233 -10.08 6.90 -19.62
CA ALA A 233 -9.27 7.60 -18.65
C ALA A 233 -8.21 8.46 -19.33
N GLY A 234 -8.07 9.70 -18.87
CA GLY A 234 -7.09 10.67 -19.33
C GLY A 234 -6.11 11.05 -18.23
N VAL A 235 -4.82 11.10 -18.57
CA VAL A 235 -3.75 11.57 -17.69
C VAL A 235 -2.87 12.55 -18.46
N TRP A 236 -2.70 13.76 -17.93
CA TRP A 236 -1.95 14.83 -18.57
C TRP A 236 -0.91 15.45 -17.63
N PHE A 237 0.35 15.48 -18.09
CA PHE A 237 1.50 16.02 -17.38
C PHE A 237 2.05 17.31 -18.01
N GLY A 238 1.59 17.67 -19.21
CA GLY A 238 2.11 18.80 -19.99
C GLY A 238 1.95 18.55 -21.49
N ASN A 239 2.15 19.60 -22.29
CA ASN A 239 2.15 19.47 -23.75
C ASN A 239 3.25 18.49 -24.18
N ASP A 240 2.89 17.57 -25.08
CA ASP A 240 3.78 16.57 -25.67
C ASP A 240 4.54 15.70 -24.65
N HIS A 241 4.07 15.64 -23.41
CA HIS A 241 4.73 14.84 -22.39
C HIS A 241 4.57 13.34 -22.71
N PRO A 242 5.66 12.56 -22.78
CA PRO A 242 5.64 11.16 -23.26
C PRO A 242 4.88 10.20 -22.34
N LEU A 243 4.55 10.65 -21.12
CA LEU A 243 3.74 9.91 -20.16
C LEU A 243 2.26 10.30 -20.14
N ASN A 244 1.83 11.25 -21.00
CA ASN A 244 0.41 11.48 -21.21
C ASN A 244 -0.27 10.18 -21.66
N LEU A 245 -1.49 9.95 -21.17
CA LEU A 245 -2.20 8.70 -21.39
C LEU A 245 -3.64 8.97 -21.78
N SER A 246 -4.08 8.25 -22.79
CA SER A 246 -5.48 8.04 -23.14
C SER A 246 -5.70 6.54 -23.26
N ILE A 247 -6.65 6.00 -22.50
CA ILE A 247 -6.88 4.55 -22.48
C ILE A 247 -8.35 4.23 -22.19
N LYS A 248 -8.85 3.13 -22.76
CA LYS A 248 -10.16 2.57 -22.40
C LYS A 248 -10.12 2.01 -20.98
N VAL A 249 -11.17 2.28 -20.20
CA VAL A 249 -11.29 1.76 -18.84
C VAL A 249 -11.69 0.29 -18.91
N PRO A 250 -11.00 -0.63 -18.20
CA PRO A 250 -11.40 -2.03 -18.16
C PRO A 250 -12.64 -2.24 -17.26
N GLY A 251 -13.35 -3.34 -17.50
CA GLY A 251 -14.47 -3.76 -16.65
C GLY A 251 -15.72 -2.89 -16.80
N THR A 252 -16.40 -2.58 -15.69
CA THR A 252 -17.68 -1.86 -15.70
C THR A 252 -17.52 -0.42 -16.20
N GLN A 253 -18.19 -0.10 -17.30
CA GLN A 253 -18.10 1.20 -17.99
C GLN A 253 -18.97 2.25 -17.29
N THR A 254 -18.38 3.03 -16.38
CA THR A 254 -19.03 4.14 -15.69
C THR A 254 -18.09 5.32 -15.55
N ASN A 255 -18.66 6.53 -15.37
CA ASN A 255 -17.85 7.72 -15.13
C ASN A 255 -16.97 7.55 -13.88
N ASN A 256 -17.56 7.11 -12.77
CA ASN A 256 -16.83 6.93 -11.51
C ASN A 256 -15.64 5.96 -11.64
N ASN A 257 -15.78 4.87 -12.39
CA ASN A 257 -14.66 3.96 -12.65
C ASN A 257 -13.58 4.63 -13.51
N ALA A 258 -13.98 5.46 -14.47
CA ALA A 258 -13.05 6.22 -15.29
C ALA A 258 -12.20 7.19 -14.45
N GLU A 259 -12.82 7.92 -13.53
CA GLU A 259 -12.14 8.84 -12.61
C GLU A 259 -11.16 8.14 -11.68
N ILE A 260 -11.56 6.99 -11.12
CA ILE A 260 -10.68 6.21 -10.24
C ILE A 260 -9.52 5.63 -11.07
N PHE A 261 -9.79 5.14 -12.27
CA PHE A 261 -8.79 4.51 -13.12
C PHE A 261 -7.76 5.52 -13.67
N SER A 262 -8.18 6.72 -14.07
CA SER A 262 -7.26 7.80 -14.46
C SER A 262 -6.32 8.16 -13.31
N THR A 263 -6.85 8.25 -12.09
CA THR A 263 -6.07 8.48 -10.87
C THR A 263 -5.06 7.36 -10.62
N ILE A 264 -5.46 6.09 -10.73
CA ILE A 264 -4.56 4.93 -10.60
C ILE A 264 -3.41 5.05 -11.61
N LYS A 265 -3.74 5.30 -12.88
CA LYS A 265 -2.76 5.37 -13.96
C LYS A 265 -1.80 6.53 -13.80
N ALA A 266 -2.24 7.67 -13.29
CA ALA A 266 -1.36 8.79 -12.99
C ALA A 266 -0.30 8.43 -11.95
N ILE A 267 -0.70 7.76 -10.86
CA ILE A 267 0.23 7.30 -9.82
C ILE A 267 1.20 6.26 -10.41
N GLU A 268 0.70 5.31 -11.19
CA GLU A 268 1.54 4.30 -11.84
C GLU A 268 2.58 4.92 -12.78
N ARG A 269 2.19 5.91 -13.58
CA ARG A 269 3.10 6.61 -14.49
C ARG A 269 4.20 7.35 -13.74
N VAL A 270 3.87 8.09 -12.69
CA VAL A 270 4.89 8.79 -11.89
C VAL A 270 5.82 7.80 -11.19
N TYR A 271 5.27 6.77 -10.55
CA TYR A 271 6.07 5.79 -9.82
C TYR A 271 6.99 4.97 -10.74
N SER A 272 6.60 4.73 -12.01
CA SER A 272 7.48 4.09 -12.99
C SER A 272 8.80 4.86 -13.22
N THR A 273 8.81 6.18 -13.05
CA THR A 273 10.01 7.04 -13.19
C THR A 273 10.92 7.02 -11.94
N GLY A 274 10.51 6.30 -10.89
CA GLY A 274 11.17 6.28 -9.59
C GLY A 274 10.87 7.51 -8.71
N LEU A 275 9.96 8.39 -9.12
CA LEU A 275 9.46 9.49 -8.29
C LEU A 275 8.28 9.01 -7.43
N THR A 276 8.18 9.52 -6.21
CA THR A 276 7.22 9.06 -5.20
C THR A 276 6.36 10.18 -4.62
N ARG A 277 6.41 11.38 -5.22
CA ARG A 277 5.72 12.59 -4.74
C ARG A 277 4.89 13.17 -5.87
N ILE A 278 3.56 13.19 -5.71
CA ILE A 278 2.61 13.58 -6.76
C ILE A 278 1.52 14.51 -6.21
N SER A 279 1.11 15.48 -7.02
CA SER A 279 -0.04 16.36 -6.80
C SER A 279 -1.05 16.14 -7.92
N ILE A 280 -2.17 15.50 -7.59
CA ILE A 280 -3.21 15.11 -8.53
C ILE A 280 -4.28 16.20 -8.58
N HIS A 281 -4.50 16.75 -9.76
CA HIS A 281 -5.52 17.73 -10.07
C HIS A 281 -6.67 17.04 -10.81
N THR A 282 -7.88 17.09 -10.25
CA THR A 282 -9.07 16.47 -10.83
C THR A 282 -10.31 17.28 -10.48
N ASP A 283 -11.32 17.26 -11.35
CA ASP A 283 -12.65 17.81 -11.08
C ASP A 283 -13.60 16.78 -10.42
N SER A 284 -13.12 15.57 -10.19
CA SER A 284 -13.85 14.52 -9.50
C SER A 284 -13.85 14.70 -7.99
N ASP A 285 -14.80 15.48 -7.50
CA ASP A 285 -15.10 15.57 -6.06
C ASP A 285 -15.42 14.18 -5.46
N PHE A 286 -15.94 13.25 -6.28
CA PHE A 286 -16.13 11.86 -5.91
C PHE A 286 -14.82 11.16 -5.53
N VAL A 287 -13.76 11.28 -6.34
CA VAL A 287 -12.44 10.70 -6.02
C VAL A 287 -11.87 11.37 -4.77
N ILE A 288 -11.87 12.71 -4.72
CA ILE A 288 -11.31 13.49 -3.60
C ILE A 288 -11.98 13.13 -2.27
N LYS A 289 -13.31 13.06 -2.21
CA LYS A 289 -14.04 12.64 -1.01
C LYS A 289 -13.83 11.16 -0.69
N SER A 290 -13.77 10.32 -1.71
CA SER A 290 -13.50 8.89 -1.51
C SER A 290 -12.17 8.68 -0.82
N VAL A 291 -11.08 9.28 -1.31
CA VAL A 291 -9.73 9.06 -0.75
C VAL A 291 -9.53 9.72 0.62
N ASN A 292 -10.10 10.91 0.85
CA ASN A 292 -9.87 11.67 2.09
C ASN A 292 -10.84 11.31 3.22
N GLU A 293 -12.08 10.92 2.89
CA GLU A 293 -13.13 10.77 3.91
C GLU A 293 -13.70 9.36 3.98
N TRP A 294 -14.05 8.78 2.84
CA TRP A 294 -14.87 7.56 2.83
C TRP A 294 -14.02 6.29 2.88
N MET A 295 -12.95 6.22 2.11
CA MET A 295 -12.06 5.07 2.04
C MET A 295 -11.48 4.70 3.41
N PRO A 296 -10.97 5.63 4.26
CA PRO A 296 -10.57 5.29 5.63
C PRO A 296 -11.69 4.62 6.46
N ARG A 297 -12.94 5.06 6.28
CA ARG A 297 -14.11 4.49 6.96
C ARG A 297 -14.50 3.15 6.36
N TRP A 298 -14.44 2.99 5.05
CA TRP A 298 -14.69 1.73 4.36
C TRP A 298 -13.68 0.67 4.77
N LEU A 299 -12.38 1.00 4.82
CA LEU A 299 -11.34 0.07 5.28
C LEU A 299 -11.62 -0.42 6.71
N SER A 300 -11.96 0.48 7.63
CA SER A 300 -12.28 0.09 9.02
C SER A 300 -13.57 -0.72 9.15
N LYS A 301 -14.48 -0.64 8.17
CA LYS A 301 -15.75 -1.38 8.12
C LYS A 301 -15.74 -2.57 7.15
N GLY A 302 -14.57 -3.02 6.68
CA GLY A 302 -14.46 -4.15 5.75
C GLY A 302 -15.07 -3.88 4.37
N TRP A 303 -14.88 -2.68 3.84
CA TRP A 303 -15.41 -2.18 2.55
C TRP A 303 -16.94 -2.12 2.47
N LYS A 304 -17.57 -1.67 3.54
CA LYS A 304 -19.01 -1.41 3.62
C LYS A 304 -19.33 0.08 3.75
N THR A 305 -20.40 0.50 3.07
CA THR A 305 -20.98 1.85 3.15
C THR A 305 -21.61 2.11 4.52
N SER A 306 -22.03 3.35 4.78
CA SER A 306 -22.78 3.71 6.00
C SER A 306 -24.09 2.93 6.14
N ALA A 307 -24.72 2.57 5.03
CA ALA A 307 -25.93 1.76 4.97
C ALA A 307 -25.67 0.24 5.08
N GLY A 308 -24.42 -0.19 5.28
CA GLY A 308 -24.05 -1.60 5.42
C GLY A 308 -23.90 -2.38 4.11
N ALA A 309 -24.26 -1.79 2.97
CA ALA A 309 -24.05 -2.36 1.63
C ALA A 309 -22.56 -2.33 1.23
N GLU A 310 -22.17 -3.21 0.33
CA GLU A 310 -20.81 -3.20 -0.24
C GLU A 310 -20.55 -1.93 -1.07
N VAL A 311 -19.30 -1.46 -1.03
CA VAL A 311 -18.87 -0.32 -1.85
C VAL A 311 -18.83 -0.75 -3.32
N LYS A 312 -19.62 -0.09 -4.18
CA LYS A 312 -19.76 -0.46 -5.61
C LYS A 312 -18.44 -0.51 -6.37
N ASN A 313 -17.53 0.42 -6.10
CA ASN A 313 -16.23 0.52 -6.79
C ASN A 313 -15.07 -0.05 -5.95
N LYS A 314 -15.37 -1.00 -5.04
CA LYS A 314 -14.41 -1.54 -4.06
C LYS A 314 -13.09 -1.99 -4.69
N GLU A 315 -13.14 -2.77 -5.76
CA GLU A 315 -11.94 -3.33 -6.40
C GLU A 315 -10.98 -2.23 -6.88
N MET A 316 -11.49 -1.25 -7.62
CA MET A 316 -10.68 -0.12 -8.08
C MET A 316 -10.14 0.72 -6.92
N PHE A 317 -10.94 0.96 -5.88
CA PHE A 317 -10.45 1.68 -4.71
C PHE A 317 -9.41 0.90 -3.91
N MET A 318 -9.48 -0.44 -3.87
CA MET A 318 -8.42 -1.26 -3.27
C MET A 318 -7.10 -1.10 -4.02
N ILE A 319 -7.15 -1.08 -5.36
CA ILE A 319 -5.98 -0.83 -6.20
C ILE A 319 -5.45 0.59 -5.98
N LEU A 320 -6.33 1.60 -6.03
CA LEU A 320 -5.96 3.00 -5.80
C LEU A 320 -5.30 3.18 -4.43
N ASN A 321 -5.88 2.60 -3.36
CA ASN A 321 -5.30 2.64 -2.03
C ASN A 321 -3.89 2.01 -2.00
N LYS A 322 -3.68 0.87 -2.67
CA LYS A 322 -2.35 0.25 -2.77
C LYS A 322 -1.36 1.15 -3.51
N ARG A 323 -1.77 1.85 -4.57
CA ARG A 323 -0.92 2.79 -5.32
C ARG A 323 -0.59 4.03 -4.49
N ILE A 324 -1.56 4.60 -3.77
CA ILE A 324 -1.33 5.71 -2.84
C ILE A 324 -0.30 5.31 -1.78
N GLN A 325 -0.42 4.11 -1.19
CA GLN A 325 0.54 3.60 -0.19
C GLN A 325 1.96 3.36 -0.72
N SER A 326 2.13 3.31 -2.05
CA SER A 326 3.46 3.17 -2.67
C SER A 326 4.19 4.50 -2.86
N MET A 327 3.51 5.62 -2.65
CA MET A 327 4.03 6.98 -2.79
C MET A 327 4.43 7.53 -1.41
N ASP A 328 5.49 8.36 -1.37
CA ASP A 328 5.89 9.10 -0.18
C ASP A 328 4.92 10.25 0.11
N SER A 329 4.28 10.79 -0.93
CA SER A 329 3.31 11.87 -0.79
C SER A 329 2.36 11.94 -1.98
N VAL A 330 1.06 11.96 -1.69
CA VAL A 330 -0.02 12.24 -2.66
C VAL A 330 -0.83 13.41 -2.12
N SER A 331 -0.91 14.50 -2.89
CA SER A 331 -1.85 15.61 -2.61
C SER A 331 -2.94 15.67 -3.66
N TRP A 332 -4.09 16.19 -3.23
CA TRP A 332 -5.30 16.29 -4.05
C TRP A 332 -5.68 17.74 -4.20
N THR A 333 -5.83 18.19 -5.44
CA THR A 333 -6.27 19.53 -5.77
C THR A 333 -7.55 19.43 -6.59
N TYR A 334 -8.64 19.98 -6.07
CA TYR A 334 -9.86 20.13 -6.86
C TYR A 334 -9.63 21.21 -7.92
N VAL A 335 -9.96 20.90 -9.17
CA VAL A 335 -10.04 21.88 -10.25
C VAL A 335 -11.47 21.90 -10.79
N PRO A 336 -12.08 23.07 -11.04
CA PRO A 336 -13.40 23.12 -11.64
C PRO A 336 -13.41 22.57 -13.08
N GLY A 337 -14.32 21.64 -13.38
CA GLY A 337 -14.54 21.15 -14.73
C GLY A 337 -15.06 22.23 -15.69
N HIS A 338 -14.59 22.20 -16.94
CA HIS A 338 -15.01 23.09 -18.03
C HIS A 338 -14.89 24.61 -17.74
N LYS A 339 -13.82 25.01 -17.05
CA LYS A 339 -13.55 26.43 -16.70
C LYS A 339 -12.31 27.04 -17.38
N GLY A 340 -11.79 26.48 -18.47
CA GLY A 340 -10.61 27.03 -19.14
C GLY A 340 -9.28 26.63 -18.51
N ILE A 341 -9.27 25.66 -17.58
CA ILE A 341 -8.02 25.17 -16.99
C ILE A 341 -7.41 24.18 -17.97
N THR A 342 -6.39 24.62 -18.72
CA THR A 342 -5.76 23.86 -19.81
C THR A 342 -5.43 22.42 -19.44
N GLY A 343 -4.87 22.18 -18.25
CA GLY A 343 -4.52 20.82 -17.82
C GLY A 343 -5.74 19.90 -17.64
N ASN A 344 -6.85 20.43 -17.11
CA ASN A 344 -8.09 19.65 -16.94
C ASN A 344 -8.76 19.41 -18.30
N GLU A 345 -8.75 20.40 -19.19
CA GLU A 345 -9.35 20.28 -20.52
C GLU A 345 -8.60 19.28 -21.40
N GLU A 346 -7.27 19.26 -21.33
CA GLU A 346 -6.48 18.25 -22.04
C GLU A 346 -6.64 16.86 -21.42
N ALA A 347 -6.78 16.74 -20.10
CA ALA A 347 -7.11 15.47 -19.45
C ALA A 347 -8.49 14.93 -19.90
N ASP A 348 -9.53 15.78 -19.94
CA ASP A 348 -10.87 15.42 -20.44
C ASP A 348 -10.86 15.01 -21.91
N LYS A 349 -10.10 15.73 -22.74
CA LYS A 349 -9.88 15.35 -24.14
C LYS A 349 -9.23 13.98 -24.26
N LEU A 350 -8.19 13.68 -23.47
CA LEU A 350 -7.57 12.36 -23.43
C LEU A 350 -8.53 11.29 -22.93
N ALA A 351 -9.35 11.57 -21.92
CA ALA A 351 -10.35 10.63 -21.42
C ALA A 351 -11.40 10.28 -22.48
N ARG A 352 -11.89 11.29 -23.22
CA ARG A 352 -12.84 11.09 -24.34
C ARG A 352 -12.22 10.32 -25.51
N ILE A 353 -10.94 10.51 -25.80
CA ILE A 353 -10.23 9.68 -26.79
C ILE A 353 -10.22 8.22 -26.30
N GLY A 354 -9.91 7.99 -25.02
CA GLY A 354 -9.84 6.65 -24.44
C GLY A 354 -11.20 5.94 -24.46
N ALA A 355 -12.30 6.69 -24.28
CA ALA A 355 -13.65 6.16 -24.33
C ALA A 355 -14.06 5.69 -25.74
N LYS A 356 -13.38 6.16 -26.79
CA LYS A 356 -13.64 5.78 -28.19
C LYS A 356 -12.77 4.64 -28.70
N MET A 357 -11.80 4.17 -27.92
CA MET A 357 -10.90 3.06 -28.27
C MET A 357 -11.58 1.69 -28.27
#